data_AF-A0A1X0QQX1-F1
#
_entry.id   AF-A0A1X0QQX1-F1
#
_cell.length_a   1.000
_cell.length_b   1.000
_cell.length_c   1.000
_cell.angle_alpha   90.00
_cell.angle_beta   90.00
_cell.angle_gamma   90.00
#
_symmetry.space_group_name_H-M   'P 1'
#
loop_
_entity.id
_entity.type
_entity.pdbx_description
1 polymer ?
#
loop_
_entity_poly.entity_id
_entity_poly.type
_entity_poly.pdbx_seq_one_letter_code
_entity_poly.pdbx_strand_id
1 'polypeptide(L)'
;MYNRSAARLQKTAFNLLRRGYSATPEEPASSAARKLAEEALAQKTGAVKGKVTLPKGDKKPTKASGSKDGNMKEIALVGGILTGGALGGLFYYGRPFEGEREEKYANENAFTAAYKRCLDRFKEFQHEMNKPMWDKLLPEPLPEPYRRPYTLVINLDETLVYSYWDKEHGWRHAKRPGVDYFLSYLSQFYEIVVFTSQPAMNAAPILDKLDPYQYAMYRLYRDGTRYIDGKYVKDLSYLNRDLSKVIIMDSNPESFSLQPENGIALKPWKGQADDKGLLEYIPFLEAVALTNPPDVRPVLKSFEGTYIPVEWAKREEEMNKLHRLQWEEEQAKKKTKRNLGSLLTGGASDVTEGPPPTYLEQMRKHVRETFATEFEQQKKMQEEAMQQDMEKQMEMMKQMKMSVWDLMTQAASGQPIMPPQPANEQSNQQ
;
A
#
# COMPACT_ATOMS: atom_id res chain seq x y z
N MET A 1 10.73 -40.89 43.83
CA MET A 1 12.00 -40.17 43.57
C MET A 1 12.06 -39.68 42.13
N TYR A 2 11.17 -38.75 41.78
CA TYR A 2 10.98 -38.25 40.41
C TYR A 2 11.25 -36.74 40.44
N ASN A 3 12.54 -36.35 40.57
CA ASN A 3 12.95 -34.94 40.59
C ASN A 3 14.47 -34.78 40.36
N ARG A 4 15.02 -35.43 39.33
CA ARG A 4 16.41 -35.17 38.89
C ARG A 4 16.61 -35.07 37.37
N SER A 5 15.57 -35.14 36.56
CA SER A 5 15.68 -35.02 35.09
C SER A 5 15.30 -33.64 34.51
N ALA A 6 14.64 -32.75 35.28
CA ALA A 6 14.25 -31.42 34.79
C ALA A 6 15.32 -30.33 34.95
N ALA A 7 16.23 -30.46 35.93
CA ALA A 7 17.25 -29.43 36.21
C ALA A 7 18.49 -29.49 35.28
N ARG A 8 18.64 -30.55 34.48
CA ARG A 8 19.74 -30.69 33.50
C ARG A 8 19.38 -30.24 32.08
N LEU A 9 18.10 -29.98 31.80
CA LEU A 9 17.66 -29.48 30.49
C LEU A 9 17.51 -27.95 30.44
N GLN A 10 17.36 -27.27 31.59
CA GLN A 10 17.31 -25.79 31.63
C GLN A 10 18.69 -25.10 31.66
N LYS A 11 19.77 -25.79 32.04
CA LYS A 11 21.15 -25.24 31.97
C LYS A 11 21.80 -25.32 30.59
N THR A 12 21.22 -26.08 29.67
CA THR A 12 21.76 -26.27 28.31
C THR A 12 21.18 -25.28 27.31
N ALA A 13 19.99 -24.70 27.59
CA ALA A 13 19.35 -23.71 26.72
C ALA A 13 19.88 -22.27 26.90
N PHE A 14 20.45 -21.93 28.07
CA PHE A 14 20.92 -20.57 28.35
C PHE A 14 22.30 -20.23 27.76
N ASN A 15 23.12 -21.23 27.41
CA ASN A 15 24.42 -21.02 26.76
C ASN A 15 24.36 -21.04 25.21
N LEU A 16 23.16 -21.15 24.63
CA LEU A 16 22.94 -21.27 23.18
C LEU A 16 22.42 -19.99 22.50
N LEU A 17 22.28 -18.88 23.24
CA LEU A 17 21.83 -17.59 22.71
C LEU A 17 22.91 -16.49 22.67
N ARG A 18 24.20 -16.85 22.79
CA ARG A 18 25.32 -15.89 22.71
C ARG A 18 26.34 -16.18 21.59
N ARG A 19 25.96 -16.88 20.52
CA ARG A 19 26.91 -17.17 19.44
C ARG A 19 26.26 -17.35 18.06
N GLY A 20 26.26 -16.27 17.28
CA GLY A 20 26.41 -16.30 15.81
C GLY A 20 27.47 -15.24 15.51
N TYR A 21 28.45 -15.40 14.61
CA TYR A 21 28.58 -16.19 13.40
C TYR A 21 30.06 -16.58 13.27
N SER A 22 30.38 -17.83 12.89
CA SER A 22 31.69 -18.19 12.35
C SER A 22 31.52 -18.62 10.90
N ALA A 23 31.91 -17.74 9.98
CA ALA A 23 32.11 -18.09 8.58
C ALA A 23 33.37 -18.96 8.42
N THR A 24 33.38 -19.73 7.34
CA THR A 24 34.32 -20.79 6.95
C THR A 24 35.79 -20.36 6.81
N PRO A 25 36.75 -21.31 6.86
CA PRO A 25 38.18 -21.04 6.76
C PRO A 25 38.67 -21.06 5.31
N GLU A 26 39.25 -19.96 4.86
CA GLU A 26 40.17 -19.94 3.72
C GLU A 26 41.60 -20.31 4.16
N GLU A 27 42.32 -20.91 3.21
CA GLU A 27 43.66 -21.45 3.24
C GLU A 27 44.81 -20.42 3.49
N PRO A 28 46.06 -20.89 3.73
CA PRO A 28 47.03 -20.20 4.58
C PRO A 28 47.86 -19.15 3.85
N ALA A 29 48.03 -17.98 4.50
CA ALA A 29 49.11 -17.07 4.20
C ALA A 29 50.47 -17.80 4.32
N SER A 30 51.26 -17.73 3.24
CA SER A 30 52.43 -18.56 3.02
C SER A 30 53.53 -18.39 4.07
N SER A 31 54.31 -19.44 4.27
CA SER A 31 55.50 -19.49 5.14
C SER A 31 56.56 -18.42 4.84
N ALA A 32 56.46 -17.74 3.69
CA ALA A 32 57.34 -16.63 3.34
C ALA A 32 57.06 -15.37 4.18
N ALA A 33 55.80 -15.09 4.54
CA ALA A 33 55.43 -13.91 5.33
C ALA A 33 55.93 -14.00 6.78
N ARG A 34 55.99 -15.22 7.35
CA ARG A 34 56.53 -15.46 8.70
C ARG A 34 58.06 -15.33 8.74
N LYS A 35 58.77 -15.84 7.73
CA LYS A 35 60.25 -15.71 7.65
C LYS A 35 60.69 -14.24 7.51
N LEU A 36 59.96 -13.45 6.74
CA LEU A 36 60.24 -12.03 6.54
C LEU A 36 60.00 -11.20 7.82
N ALA A 37 59.02 -11.60 8.64
CA ALA A 37 58.75 -11.00 9.94
C ALA A 37 59.80 -11.36 11.00
N GLU A 38 60.31 -12.60 11.01
CA GLU A 38 61.41 -13.01 11.91
C GLU A 38 62.75 -12.36 11.52
N GLU A 39 63.05 -12.23 10.22
CA GLU A 39 64.27 -11.60 9.72
C GLU A 39 64.30 -10.08 10.02
N ALA A 40 63.14 -9.41 9.92
CA ALA A 40 62.97 -8.00 10.30
C ALA A 40 63.08 -7.77 11.82
N LEU A 41 62.72 -8.76 12.65
CA LEU A 41 62.86 -8.69 14.11
C LEU A 41 64.31 -8.95 14.56
N ALA A 42 65.02 -9.85 13.86
CA ALA A 42 66.42 -10.18 14.12
C ALA A 42 67.39 -9.04 13.76
N GLN A 43 67.11 -8.25 12.73
CA GLN A 43 67.93 -7.08 12.38
C GLN A 43 67.89 -5.93 13.40
N LYS A 44 66.88 -5.92 14.30
CA LYS A 44 66.67 -4.81 15.25
C LYS A 44 67.28 -5.02 16.63
N THR A 45 67.95 -6.15 16.87
CA THR A 45 68.47 -6.53 18.21
C THR A 45 69.98 -6.85 18.27
N GLY A 46 70.74 -6.64 17.19
CA GLY A 46 72.18 -6.92 17.15
C GLY A 46 73.10 -5.69 17.22
N ALA A 47 73.96 -5.65 18.24
CA ALA A 47 75.15 -4.80 18.45
C ALA A 47 74.89 -3.33 18.90
N VAL A 48 75.50 -2.79 19.98
CA VAL A 48 76.91 -2.89 20.40
C VAL A 48 77.04 -2.77 21.94
N LYS A 49 77.81 -3.70 22.56
CA LYS A 49 78.42 -3.53 23.89
C LYS A 49 79.74 -2.76 23.72
N GLY A 50 79.89 -1.63 24.43
CA GLY A 50 81.13 -0.86 24.51
C GLY A 50 81.30 -0.25 25.90
N LYS A 51 82.48 -0.45 26.48
CA LYS A 51 82.89 -0.24 27.87
C LYS A 51 82.90 1.24 28.29
N VAL A 52 82.66 1.50 29.58
CA VAL A 52 82.70 2.81 30.25
C VAL A 52 84.13 3.34 30.41
N THR A 53 84.38 4.60 30.04
CA THR A 53 85.35 5.53 30.68
C THR A 53 84.89 6.99 30.48
N LEU A 54 84.84 7.79 31.55
CA LEU A 54 84.55 9.23 31.51
C LEU A 54 85.73 10.05 30.96
N PRO A 55 85.45 11.18 30.28
CA PRO A 55 85.93 12.45 30.82
C PRO A 55 84.90 13.61 30.80
N LYS A 56 85.16 14.55 31.70
CA LYS A 56 84.49 15.83 32.01
C LYS A 56 84.25 16.75 30.80
N GLY A 57 83.24 17.62 30.93
CA GLY A 57 83.34 19.03 30.55
C GLY A 57 82.43 19.53 29.42
N ASP A 58 81.38 20.25 29.81
CA ASP A 58 80.75 21.41 29.16
C ASP A 58 80.24 21.31 27.69
N LYS A 59 78.90 21.34 27.50
CA LYS A 59 78.16 22.21 26.55
C LYS A 59 76.62 22.01 26.62
N LYS A 60 75.91 23.11 26.35
CA LYS A 60 74.44 23.41 26.48
C LYS A 60 73.46 22.36 25.89
N PRO A 61 72.19 22.34 26.37
CA PRO A 61 71.17 21.39 25.88
C PRO A 61 70.69 21.75 24.46
N THR A 62 70.65 20.77 23.57
CA THR A 62 70.00 20.85 22.25
C THR A 62 68.56 20.32 22.34
N LYS A 63 67.64 21.06 21.71
CA LYS A 63 66.19 20.80 21.69
C LYS A 63 65.89 19.48 20.99
N ALA A 64 65.07 18.62 21.61
CA ALA A 64 64.54 17.40 21.01
C ALA A 64 63.54 17.76 19.89
N SER A 65 63.78 17.27 18.67
CA SER A 65 62.89 17.43 17.52
C SER A 65 61.77 16.40 17.54
N GLY A 66 60.51 16.87 17.60
CA GLY A 66 59.30 16.06 17.50
C GLY A 66 58.99 15.65 16.05
N SER A 67 58.74 14.36 15.85
CA SER A 67 58.29 13.79 14.56
C SER A 67 57.09 12.84 14.70
N LYS A 68 56.40 12.82 15.86
CA LYS A 68 55.16 12.03 16.08
C LYS A 68 53.90 12.86 16.38
N ASP A 69 54.00 14.19 16.34
CA ASP A 69 52.93 15.09 16.83
C ASP A 69 51.85 15.43 15.80
N GLY A 70 52.04 15.15 14.51
CA GLY A 70 51.10 15.51 13.45
C GLY A 70 49.74 14.82 13.58
N ASN A 71 49.75 13.49 13.58
CA ASN A 71 48.51 12.69 13.67
C ASN A 71 47.78 12.87 15.01
N MET A 72 48.51 13.09 16.11
CA MET A 72 47.89 13.27 17.43
C MET A 72 47.13 14.60 17.52
N LYS A 73 47.68 15.67 16.92
CA LYS A 73 47.02 16.98 16.86
C LYS A 73 45.79 16.96 15.97
N GLU A 74 45.83 16.22 14.87
CA GLU A 74 44.69 16.06 13.97
C GLU A 74 43.56 15.25 14.61
N ILE A 75 43.89 14.14 15.29
CA ILE A 75 42.92 13.36 16.09
C ILE A 75 42.33 14.20 17.22
N ALA A 76 43.15 14.98 17.93
CA ALA A 76 42.68 15.86 19.01
C ALA A 76 41.78 16.99 18.47
N LEU A 77 42.09 17.56 17.31
CA LEU A 77 41.28 18.59 16.66
C LEU A 77 39.91 18.04 16.23
N VAL A 78 39.89 16.89 15.52
CA VAL A 78 38.66 16.22 15.09
C VAL A 78 37.84 15.79 16.30
N GLY A 79 38.46 15.19 17.31
CA GLY A 79 37.80 14.83 18.57
C GLY A 79 37.23 16.03 19.32
N GLY A 80 37.94 17.16 19.33
CA GLY A 80 37.49 18.41 19.94
C GLY A 80 36.27 19.00 19.23
N ILE A 81 36.25 18.99 17.89
CA ILE A 81 35.11 19.45 17.08
C ILE A 81 33.88 18.56 17.32
N LEU A 82 34.05 17.23 17.31
CA LEU A 82 32.95 16.30 17.55
C LEU A 82 32.38 16.43 18.97
N THR A 83 33.25 16.54 19.98
CA THR A 83 32.83 16.68 21.38
C THR A 83 32.18 18.04 21.63
N GLY A 84 32.75 19.11 21.09
CA GLY A 84 32.17 20.46 21.15
C GLY A 84 30.82 20.54 20.46
N GLY A 85 30.68 19.91 19.28
CA GLY A 85 29.41 19.79 18.57
C GLY A 85 28.36 18.99 19.34
N ALA A 86 28.76 17.88 19.97
CA ALA A 86 27.86 17.06 20.80
C ALA A 86 27.38 17.81 22.06
N LEU A 87 28.27 18.52 22.75
CA LEU A 87 27.92 19.33 23.92
C LEU A 87 27.05 20.54 23.55
N GLY A 88 27.38 21.23 22.45
CA GLY A 88 26.57 22.32 21.92
C GLY A 88 25.18 21.86 21.48
N GLY A 89 25.10 20.69 20.83
CA GLY A 89 23.84 20.04 20.45
C GLY A 89 22.99 19.65 21.67
N LEU A 90 23.60 19.07 22.70
CA LEU A 90 22.91 18.74 23.96
C LEU A 90 22.38 20.00 24.66
N PHE A 91 23.16 21.09 24.67
CA PHE A 91 22.72 22.34 25.27
C PHE A 91 21.54 22.97 24.51
N TYR A 92 21.62 23.01 23.18
CA TYR A 92 20.60 23.65 22.34
C TYR A 92 19.31 22.81 22.26
N TYR A 93 19.41 21.53 21.92
CA TYR A 93 18.25 20.63 21.79
C TYR A 93 17.77 20.09 23.13
N GLY A 94 18.61 20.04 24.16
CA GLY A 94 18.25 19.61 25.51
C GLY A 94 17.63 20.71 26.37
N ARG A 95 17.35 21.89 25.79
CA ARG A 95 16.62 22.98 26.45
C ARG A 95 15.25 22.51 26.95
N PRO A 96 14.79 22.98 28.12
CA PRO A 96 13.49 22.62 28.68
C PRO A 96 12.35 22.92 27.70
N PHE A 97 11.30 22.12 27.77
CA PHE A 97 10.07 22.38 27.03
C PHE A 97 9.26 23.47 27.72
N GLU A 98 8.46 24.20 26.94
CA GLU A 98 7.51 25.16 27.49
C GLU A 98 6.21 24.44 27.89
N GLY A 99 5.68 24.75 29.08
CA GLY A 99 4.39 24.23 29.57
C GLY A 99 4.43 22.84 30.21
N GLU A 100 3.27 22.18 30.25
CA GLU A 100 3.02 20.92 30.97
C GLU A 100 3.91 19.74 30.54
N ARG A 101 4.55 19.81 29.37
CA ARG A 101 5.44 18.75 28.85
C ARG A 101 6.71 18.57 29.67
N GLU A 102 7.14 19.61 30.39
CA GLU A 102 8.35 19.57 31.21
C GLU A 102 8.16 18.75 32.49
N GLU A 103 6.92 18.58 32.95
CA GLU A 103 6.59 17.78 34.14
C GLU A 103 7.04 16.32 33.99
N LYS A 104 7.09 15.81 32.75
CA LYS A 104 7.60 14.47 32.41
C LYS A 104 9.04 14.24 32.85
N TYR A 105 9.86 15.29 32.96
CA TYR A 105 11.29 15.19 33.33
C TYR A 105 11.60 15.85 34.67
N ALA A 106 10.60 16.32 35.41
CA ALA A 106 10.78 17.07 36.66
C ALA A 106 11.53 16.27 37.74
N ASN A 107 11.41 14.93 37.72
CA ASN A 107 12.05 14.02 38.68
C ASN A 107 13.40 13.47 38.21
N GLU A 108 13.93 13.93 37.07
CA GLU A 108 15.15 13.38 36.47
C GLU A 108 16.37 14.27 36.66
N ASN A 109 17.57 13.67 36.68
CA ASN A 109 18.83 14.41 36.74
C ASN A 109 18.98 15.33 35.51
N ALA A 110 19.55 16.52 35.69
CA ALA A 110 19.65 17.55 34.65
C ALA A 110 20.25 17.05 33.31
N PHE A 111 21.27 16.19 33.38
CA PHE A 111 21.87 15.57 32.19
C PHE A 111 20.95 14.56 31.52
N THR A 112 20.30 13.69 32.30
CA THR A 112 19.36 12.68 31.79
C THR A 112 18.13 13.32 31.18
N ALA A 113 17.61 14.37 31.83
CA ALA A 113 16.54 15.20 31.30
C ALA A 113 16.96 15.85 29.98
N ALA A 114 18.11 16.52 29.91
CA ALA A 114 18.61 17.13 28.68
C ALA A 114 18.77 16.12 27.53
N TYR A 115 19.33 14.94 27.82
CA TYR A 115 19.46 13.85 26.84
C TYR A 115 18.11 13.32 26.36
N LYS A 116 17.15 13.08 27.26
CA LYS A 116 15.80 12.61 26.88
C LYS A 116 15.02 13.67 26.12
N ARG A 117 15.19 14.97 26.44
CA ARG A 117 14.64 16.07 25.64
C ARG A 117 15.21 16.08 24.23
N CYS A 118 16.54 15.91 24.08
CA CYS A 118 17.16 15.74 22.76
C CYS A 118 16.56 14.56 21.98
N LEU A 119 16.40 13.40 22.63
CA LEU A 119 15.80 12.22 22.01
C LEU A 119 14.34 12.44 21.63
N ASP A 120 13.53 13.05 22.50
CA ASP A 120 12.12 13.27 22.20
C ASP A 120 11.94 14.34 21.11
N ARG A 121 12.77 15.40 21.05
CA ARG A 121 12.81 16.31 19.89
C ARG A 121 13.24 15.61 18.60
N PHE A 122 14.21 14.70 18.68
CA PHE A 122 14.62 13.91 17.52
C PHE A 122 13.51 12.99 17.04
N LYS A 123 12.76 12.37 17.96
CA LYS A 123 11.56 11.58 17.63
C LYS A 123 10.44 12.45 17.05
N GLU A 124 10.22 13.64 17.57
CA GLU A 124 9.25 14.60 17.02
C GLU A 124 9.65 14.98 15.59
N PHE A 125 10.92 15.33 15.36
CA PHE A 125 11.44 15.62 14.03
C PHE A 125 11.26 14.44 13.07
N GLN A 126 11.61 13.21 13.50
CA GLN A 126 11.34 12.01 12.72
C GLN A 126 9.84 11.81 12.48
N HIS A 127 8.99 12.05 13.47
CA HIS A 127 7.54 11.92 13.31
C HIS A 127 7.00 12.94 12.30
N GLU A 128 7.40 14.20 12.37
CA GLU A 128 7.00 15.25 11.43
C GLU A 128 7.46 14.91 10.01
N MET A 129 8.69 14.41 9.84
CA MET A 129 9.17 13.93 8.54
C MET A 129 8.41 12.71 8.00
N ASN A 130 7.87 11.89 8.89
CA ASN A 130 7.13 10.67 8.55
C ASN A 130 5.61 10.89 8.43
N LYS A 131 5.11 12.12 8.59
CA LYS A 131 3.72 12.46 8.26
C LYS A 131 3.57 12.44 6.72
N PRO A 132 2.37 12.10 6.22
CA PRO A 132 2.10 12.25 4.79
C PRO A 132 2.23 13.72 4.38
N MET A 133 2.47 14.00 3.09
CA MET A 133 2.67 15.38 2.62
C MET A 133 1.48 16.32 2.89
N TRP A 134 0.28 15.78 3.14
CA TRP A 134 -0.96 16.53 3.37
C TRP A 134 -1.69 16.05 4.62
N ASP A 135 -2.29 17.00 5.36
CA ASP A 135 -3.13 16.71 6.54
C ASP A 135 -4.42 15.95 6.19
N LYS A 136 -4.93 16.18 4.97
CA LYS A 136 -6.08 15.47 4.40
C LYS A 136 -5.70 14.96 3.02
N LEU A 137 -5.78 13.65 2.83
CA LEU A 137 -5.44 12.99 1.57
C LEU A 137 -6.57 13.10 0.54
N LEU A 138 -7.82 13.19 0.98
CA LEU A 138 -8.99 13.33 0.12
C LEU A 138 -9.74 14.65 0.42
N PRO A 139 -10.41 15.23 -0.58
CA PRO A 139 -11.29 16.38 -0.36
C PRO A 139 -12.50 16.00 0.51
N GLU A 140 -13.32 16.99 0.86
CA GLU A 140 -14.59 16.75 1.53
C GLU A 140 -15.47 15.79 0.70
N PRO A 141 -16.27 14.93 1.36
CA PRO A 141 -17.16 14.01 0.66
C PRO A 141 -18.17 14.78 -0.19
N LEU A 142 -18.57 14.19 -1.32
CA LEU A 142 -19.56 14.78 -2.21
C LEU A 142 -20.90 15.00 -1.48
N PRO A 143 -21.68 16.03 -1.86
CA PRO A 143 -23.01 16.23 -1.31
C PRO A 143 -23.96 15.11 -1.75
N GLU A 144 -24.98 14.87 -0.94
CA GLU A 144 -26.10 14.00 -1.32
C GLU A 144 -26.79 14.58 -2.57
N PRO A 145 -27.20 13.75 -3.56
CA PRO A 145 -27.28 12.28 -3.54
C PRO A 145 -26.07 11.55 -4.15
N TYR A 146 -25.00 12.27 -4.49
CA TYR A 146 -23.84 11.69 -5.21
C TYR A 146 -22.88 10.94 -4.28
N ARG A 147 -23.03 11.14 -2.97
CA ARG A 147 -22.21 10.50 -1.95
C ARG A 147 -22.40 8.98 -1.95
N ARG A 148 -21.30 8.24 -1.74
CA ARG A 148 -21.36 6.81 -1.42
C ARG A 148 -21.31 6.60 0.10
N PRO A 149 -22.07 5.64 0.64
CA PRO A 149 -22.14 5.41 2.09
C PRO A 149 -20.83 4.88 2.69
N TYR A 150 -20.02 4.17 1.91
CA TYR A 150 -18.77 3.56 2.34
C TYR A 150 -17.62 3.92 1.40
N THR A 151 -16.41 3.93 1.93
CA THR A 151 -15.17 4.11 1.16
C THR A 151 -14.41 2.79 1.12
N LEU A 152 -14.10 2.31 -0.09
CA LEU A 152 -13.30 1.12 -0.32
C LEU A 152 -11.90 1.52 -0.80
N VAL A 153 -10.91 1.34 0.07
CA VAL A 153 -9.51 1.57 -0.25
C VAL A 153 -8.92 0.27 -0.78
N ILE A 154 -8.36 0.28 -1.99
CA ILE A 154 -7.80 -0.93 -2.60
C ILE A 154 -6.35 -0.72 -3.02
N ASN A 155 -5.49 -1.68 -2.71
CA ASN A 155 -4.11 -1.66 -3.17
C ASN A 155 -4.00 -2.01 -4.66
N LEU A 156 -2.96 -1.53 -5.33
CA LEU A 156 -2.69 -1.81 -6.74
C LEU A 156 -1.88 -3.11 -6.91
N ASP A 157 -0.68 -3.15 -6.33
CA ASP A 157 0.30 -4.22 -6.57
C ASP A 157 -0.04 -5.51 -5.85
N GLU A 158 0.10 -6.62 -6.57
CA GLU A 158 -0.24 -7.97 -6.11
C GLU A 158 -1.70 -8.10 -5.64
N THR A 159 -2.54 -7.10 -5.96
CA THR A 159 -3.96 -7.02 -5.59
C THR A 159 -4.82 -6.87 -6.83
N LEU A 160 -4.60 -5.83 -7.64
CA LEU A 160 -5.29 -5.58 -8.91
C LEU A 160 -4.43 -5.92 -10.13
N VAL A 161 -3.12 -5.67 -10.01
CA VAL A 161 -2.14 -5.93 -11.06
C VAL A 161 -0.92 -6.65 -10.48
N TYR A 162 -0.23 -7.41 -11.32
CA TYR A 162 1.04 -8.02 -10.98
C TYR A 162 2.11 -7.52 -11.94
N SER A 163 3.09 -6.81 -11.40
CA SER A 163 4.18 -6.22 -12.16
C SER A 163 5.42 -7.11 -12.06
N TYR A 164 6.01 -7.48 -13.19
CA TYR A 164 7.24 -8.28 -13.24
C TYR A 164 8.18 -7.75 -14.31
N TRP A 165 9.48 -8.01 -14.14
CA TRP A 165 10.50 -7.60 -15.11
C TRP A 165 10.89 -8.76 -16.01
N ASP A 166 10.84 -8.53 -17.30
CA ASP A 166 11.25 -9.43 -18.37
C ASP A 166 12.51 -8.88 -19.05
N LYS A 167 13.45 -9.75 -19.43
CA LYS A 167 14.73 -9.34 -20.02
C LYS A 167 14.55 -8.75 -21.42
N GLU A 168 13.60 -9.27 -22.18
CA GLU A 168 13.37 -8.87 -23.57
C GLU A 168 12.51 -7.59 -23.67
N HIS A 169 11.51 -7.47 -22.80
CA HIS A 169 10.49 -6.42 -22.90
C HIS A 169 10.51 -5.42 -21.75
N GLY A 170 11.38 -5.61 -20.76
CA GLY A 170 11.44 -4.78 -19.55
C GLY A 170 10.25 -5.03 -18.62
N TRP A 171 9.73 -3.97 -18.01
CA TRP A 171 8.60 -4.07 -17.09
C TRP A 171 7.31 -4.47 -17.82
N ARG A 172 6.65 -5.51 -17.32
CA ARG A 172 5.35 -5.98 -17.78
C ARG A 172 4.36 -6.01 -16.64
N HIS A 173 3.11 -5.76 -16.95
CA HIS A 173 2.00 -5.74 -15.99
C HIS A 173 0.94 -6.73 -16.46
N ALA A 174 0.60 -7.68 -15.58
CA ALA A 174 -0.53 -8.57 -15.76
C ALA A 174 -1.74 -8.00 -15.02
N LYS A 175 -2.91 -8.04 -15.67
CA LYS A 175 -4.19 -7.61 -15.09
C LYS A 175 -4.85 -8.77 -14.36
N ARG A 176 -5.29 -8.59 -13.11
CA ARG A 176 -5.96 -9.65 -12.36
C ARG A 176 -7.30 -10.00 -13.00
N PRO A 177 -7.61 -11.30 -13.21
CA PRO A 177 -8.91 -11.70 -13.75
C PRO A 177 -10.07 -11.08 -12.94
N GLY A 178 -11.03 -10.47 -13.66
CA GLY A 178 -12.23 -9.90 -13.04
C GLY A 178 -12.08 -8.51 -12.42
N VAL A 179 -10.90 -7.86 -12.49
CA VAL A 179 -10.72 -6.51 -11.92
C VAL A 179 -11.65 -5.46 -12.52
N ASP A 180 -11.90 -5.49 -13.83
CA ASP A 180 -12.76 -4.50 -14.48
C ASP A 180 -14.20 -4.61 -13.95
N TYR A 181 -14.69 -5.85 -13.81
CA TYR A 181 -16.01 -6.13 -13.23
C TYR A 181 -16.06 -5.75 -11.75
N PHE A 182 -15.00 -6.06 -10.99
CA PHE A 182 -14.91 -5.72 -9.57
C PHE A 182 -15.02 -4.20 -9.35
N LEU A 183 -14.24 -3.39 -10.09
CA LEU A 183 -14.26 -1.93 -9.97
C LEU A 183 -15.59 -1.33 -10.43
N SER A 184 -16.07 -1.72 -11.61
CA SER A 184 -17.32 -1.19 -12.18
C SER A 184 -18.56 -1.56 -11.35
N TYR A 185 -18.60 -2.79 -10.83
CA TYR A 185 -19.73 -3.23 -10.03
C TYR A 185 -19.74 -2.56 -8.65
N LEU A 186 -18.60 -2.51 -7.96
CA LEU A 186 -18.53 -1.94 -6.61
C LEU A 186 -18.57 -0.42 -6.58
N SER A 187 -18.25 0.28 -7.67
CA SER A 187 -18.35 1.77 -7.72
C SER A 187 -19.78 2.29 -7.57
N GLN A 188 -20.79 1.43 -7.75
CA GLN A 188 -22.19 1.76 -7.45
C GLN A 188 -22.43 1.89 -5.94
N PHE A 189 -21.70 1.14 -5.12
CA PHE A 189 -21.91 1.05 -3.68
C PHE A 189 -20.88 1.79 -2.85
N TYR A 190 -19.63 1.81 -3.33
CA TYR A 190 -18.47 2.32 -2.61
C TYR A 190 -17.84 3.49 -3.34
N GLU A 191 -17.34 4.46 -2.59
CA GLU A 191 -16.32 5.39 -3.07
C GLU A 191 -14.99 4.62 -3.14
N ILE A 192 -14.58 4.25 -4.35
CA ILE A 192 -13.35 3.48 -4.55
C ILE A 192 -12.15 4.41 -4.57
N VAL A 193 -11.16 4.11 -3.72
CA VAL A 193 -9.88 4.81 -3.64
C VAL A 193 -8.76 3.81 -3.90
N VAL A 194 -8.05 3.95 -5.02
CA VAL A 194 -6.87 3.12 -5.25
C VAL A 194 -5.69 3.75 -4.53
N PHE A 195 -5.16 3.06 -3.52
CA PHE A 195 -4.04 3.55 -2.71
C PHE A 195 -2.85 2.61 -2.84
N THR A 196 -1.80 3.02 -3.57
CA THR A 196 -0.57 2.23 -3.76
C THR A 196 0.63 2.84 -3.03
N SER A 197 1.55 1.97 -2.61
CA SER A 197 2.87 2.37 -2.10
C SER A 197 3.88 2.65 -3.21
N GLN A 198 3.49 2.57 -4.48
CA GLN A 198 4.32 2.97 -5.61
C GLN A 198 4.32 4.48 -5.84
N PRO A 199 5.41 5.05 -6.38
CA PRO A 199 5.43 6.44 -6.82
C PRO A 199 4.45 6.66 -7.97
N ALA A 200 3.87 7.86 -8.04
CA ALA A 200 2.90 8.23 -9.08
C ALA A 200 3.45 8.02 -10.50
N MET A 201 4.74 8.29 -10.72
CA MET A 201 5.42 8.12 -12.01
C MET A 201 5.27 6.70 -12.60
N ASN A 202 5.24 5.67 -11.74
CA ASN A 202 5.12 4.28 -12.17
C ASN A 202 3.66 3.81 -12.21
N ALA A 203 2.90 4.18 -11.19
CA ALA A 203 1.54 3.66 -11.00
C ALA A 203 0.48 4.38 -11.84
N ALA A 204 0.64 5.68 -12.11
CA ALA A 204 -0.38 6.44 -12.85
C ALA A 204 -0.62 5.89 -14.27
N PRO A 205 0.40 5.61 -15.10
CA PRO A 205 0.18 5.04 -16.43
C PRO A 205 -0.46 3.65 -16.42
N ILE A 206 -0.25 2.87 -15.34
CA ILE A 206 -0.89 1.57 -15.16
C ILE A 206 -2.37 1.76 -14.87
N LEU A 207 -2.70 2.68 -13.95
CA LEU A 207 -4.08 2.98 -13.57
C LEU A 207 -4.88 3.59 -14.73
N ASP A 208 -4.27 4.44 -15.55
CA ASP A 208 -4.92 5.01 -16.72
C ASP A 208 -5.36 3.94 -17.73
N LYS A 209 -4.59 2.84 -17.84
CA LYS A 209 -4.94 1.70 -18.69
C LYS A 209 -5.88 0.70 -18.02
N LEU A 210 -5.75 0.55 -16.70
CA LEU A 210 -6.56 -0.39 -15.91
C LEU A 210 -8.01 0.11 -15.74
N ASP A 211 -8.17 1.41 -15.47
CA ASP A 211 -9.44 2.04 -15.17
C ASP A 211 -9.68 3.26 -16.08
N PRO A 212 -9.94 3.02 -17.39
CA PRO A 212 -10.15 4.10 -18.36
C PRO A 212 -11.46 4.86 -18.12
N TYR A 213 -12.42 4.27 -17.41
CA TYR A 213 -13.71 4.88 -17.07
C TYR A 213 -13.71 5.57 -15.71
N GLN A 214 -12.57 5.57 -15.01
CA GLN A 214 -12.40 6.22 -13.70
C GLN A 214 -13.44 5.77 -12.66
N TYR A 215 -13.68 4.47 -12.56
CA TYR A 215 -14.48 3.88 -11.47
C TYR A 215 -13.85 4.15 -10.10
N ALA A 216 -12.51 4.22 -10.03
CA ALA A 216 -11.79 4.72 -8.87
C ALA A 216 -11.82 6.25 -8.83
N MET A 217 -12.64 6.80 -7.94
CA MET A 217 -12.83 8.26 -7.78
C MET A 217 -11.52 8.98 -7.40
N TYR A 218 -10.70 8.34 -6.57
CA TYR A 218 -9.42 8.90 -6.13
C TYR A 218 -8.29 7.90 -6.25
N ARG A 219 -7.09 8.42 -6.53
CA ARG A 219 -5.86 7.66 -6.70
C ARG A 219 -4.80 8.25 -5.78
N LEU A 220 -4.34 7.46 -4.82
CA LEU A 220 -3.31 7.82 -3.86
C LEU A 220 -2.06 6.98 -4.11
N TYR A 221 -0.90 7.63 -3.99
CA TYR A 221 0.40 7.05 -4.29
C TYR A 221 1.29 7.07 -3.05
N ARG A 222 2.56 6.69 -3.21
CA ARG A 222 3.57 6.68 -2.14
C ARG A 222 3.61 7.97 -1.31
N ASP A 223 3.40 9.12 -1.93
CA ASP A 223 3.46 10.42 -1.26
C ASP A 223 2.38 10.62 -0.17
N GLY A 224 1.29 9.85 -0.25
CA GLY A 224 0.25 9.79 0.78
C GLY A 224 0.51 8.77 1.89
N THR A 225 1.56 7.94 1.77
CA THR A 225 1.92 6.94 2.79
C THR A 225 2.86 7.52 3.85
N ARG A 226 2.88 6.91 5.02
CA ARG A 226 3.84 7.18 6.10
C ARG A 226 4.98 6.18 6.05
N TYR A 227 6.20 6.64 6.29
CA TYR A 227 7.34 5.75 6.42
C TYR A 227 7.61 5.47 7.91
N ILE A 228 7.28 4.27 8.38
CA ILE A 228 7.39 3.88 9.78
C ILE A 228 8.21 2.59 9.85
N ASP A 229 9.27 2.59 10.67
CA ASP A 229 10.13 1.42 10.91
C ASP A 229 10.62 0.71 9.63
N GLY A 230 10.96 1.49 8.61
CA GLY A 230 11.46 0.98 7.34
C GLY A 230 10.39 0.55 6.33
N LYS A 231 9.10 0.72 6.66
CA LYS A 231 7.96 0.26 5.85
C LYS A 231 7.04 1.42 5.48
N TYR A 232 6.36 1.29 4.34
CA TYR A 232 5.31 2.22 3.92
C TYR A 232 3.95 1.76 4.48
N VAL A 233 3.33 2.63 5.27
CA VAL A 233 2.06 2.41 5.93
C VAL A 233 1.03 3.42 5.43
N LYS A 234 -0.15 2.94 5.08
CA LYS A 234 -1.30 3.70 4.60
C LYS A 234 -2.16 4.07 5.81
N ASP A 235 -1.94 5.26 6.33
CA ASP A 235 -2.65 5.74 7.51
C ASP A 235 -4.04 6.26 7.14
N LEU A 236 -5.07 5.48 7.47
CA LEU A 236 -6.45 5.77 7.08
C LEU A 236 -7.01 7.01 7.78
N SER A 237 -6.43 7.43 8.92
CA SER A 237 -6.91 8.62 9.64
C SER A 237 -6.76 9.91 8.82
N TYR A 238 -5.84 9.91 7.84
CA TYR A 238 -5.61 11.05 6.95
C TYR A 238 -6.53 11.05 5.72
N LEU A 239 -7.35 10.02 5.50
CA LEU A 239 -8.26 9.95 4.34
C LEU A 239 -9.40 10.97 4.37
N ASN A 240 -9.61 11.70 5.49
CA ASN A 240 -10.77 12.59 5.65
C ASN A 240 -12.10 11.84 5.44
N ARG A 241 -12.20 10.62 5.98
CA ARG A 241 -13.40 9.78 5.96
C ARG A 241 -13.64 9.20 7.35
N ASP A 242 -14.89 8.87 7.66
CA ASP A 242 -15.22 8.19 8.91
C ASP A 242 -14.73 6.75 8.86
N LEU A 243 -13.80 6.38 9.76
CA LEU A 243 -13.24 5.03 9.85
C LEU A 243 -14.29 3.94 10.14
N SER A 244 -15.47 4.29 10.67
CA SER A 244 -16.58 3.34 10.80
C SER A 244 -17.15 2.88 9.45
N LYS A 245 -16.84 3.60 8.36
CA LYS A 245 -17.33 3.41 6.99
C LYS A 245 -16.22 3.14 5.97
N VAL A 246 -14.97 2.91 6.42
CA VAL A 246 -13.81 2.67 5.55
C VAL A 246 -13.41 1.20 5.61
N ILE A 247 -13.17 0.58 4.46
CA ILE A 247 -12.59 -0.77 4.35
C ILE A 247 -11.33 -0.67 3.50
N ILE A 248 -10.20 -1.23 3.95
CA ILE A 248 -8.99 -1.36 3.14
C ILE A 248 -8.76 -2.81 2.73
N MET A 249 -8.53 -3.05 1.44
CA MET A 249 -8.14 -4.35 0.89
C MET A 249 -6.71 -4.27 0.36
N ASP A 250 -5.80 -5.02 0.98
CA ASP A 250 -4.38 -5.00 0.63
C ASP A 250 -3.77 -6.40 0.71
N SER A 251 -2.87 -6.72 -0.22
CA SER A 251 -2.04 -7.92 -0.22
C SER A 251 -0.99 -7.91 0.89
N ASN A 252 -0.61 -6.72 1.40
CA ASN A 252 0.37 -6.56 2.47
C ASN A 252 -0.29 -6.08 3.78
N PRO A 253 -0.42 -6.93 4.81
CA PRO A 253 -0.99 -6.56 6.10
C PRO A 253 -0.27 -5.41 6.80
N GLU A 254 1.04 -5.27 6.58
CA GLU A 254 1.84 -4.19 7.18
C GLU A 254 1.41 -2.80 6.68
N SER A 255 0.86 -2.74 5.47
CA SER A 255 0.44 -1.48 4.86
C SER A 255 -0.76 -0.84 5.56
N PHE A 256 -1.53 -1.58 6.37
CA PHE A 256 -2.62 -1.03 7.17
C PHE A 256 -2.45 -1.32 8.67
N SER A 257 -1.20 -1.51 9.11
CA SER A 257 -0.84 -1.84 10.50
C SER A 257 -1.32 -0.84 11.56
N LEU A 258 -1.62 0.41 11.18
CA LEU A 258 -2.18 1.42 12.09
C LEU A 258 -3.69 1.27 12.31
N GLN A 259 -4.41 0.62 11.39
CA GLN A 259 -5.85 0.38 11.47
C GLN A 259 -6.19 -1.06 11.00
N PRO A 260 -5.67 -2.10 11.68
CA PRO A 260 -5.91 -3.50 11.32
C PRO A 260 -7.39 -3.89 11.30
N GLU A 261 -8.22 -3.25 12.12
CA GLU A 261 -9.65 -3.49 12.24
C GLU A 261 -10.47 -3.06 11.01
N ASN A 262 -9.90 -2.23 10.15
CA ASN A 262 -10.49 -1.81 8.88
C ASN A 262 -10.00 -2.65 7.69
N GLY A 263 -9.06 -3.58 7.92
CA GLY A 263 -8.30 -4.24 6.88
C GLY A 263 -8.78 -5.65 6.52
N ILE A 264 -8.81 -5.93 5.23
CA ILE A 264 -8.95 -7.27 4.65
C ILE A 264 -7.62 -7.61 3.99
N ALA A 265 -6.89 -8.55 4.60
CA ALA A 265 -5.65 -9.08 4.05
C ALA A 265 -5.95 -10.03 2.88
N LEU A 266 -5.55 -9.64 1.68
CA LEU A 266 -5.67 -10.46 0.48
C LEU A 266 -4.44 -11.35 0.31
N LYS A 267 -4.64 -12.53 -0.29
CA LYS A 267 -3.51 -13.32 -0.78
C LYS A 267 -2.83 -12.57 -1.93
N PRO A 268 -1.50 -12.34 -1.89
CA PRO A 268 -0.77 -11.74 -3.00
C PRO A 268 -0.97 -12.53 -4.30
N TRP A 269 -1.44 -11.86 -5.34
CA TRP A 269 -1.64 -12.43 -6.66
C TRP A 269 -0.38 -12.28 -7.51
N LYS A 270 0.09 -13.38 -8.11
CA LYS A 270 1.36 -13.44 -8.85
C LYS A 270 1.18 -13.73 -10.34
N GLY A 271 0.06 -13.30 -10.92
CA GLY A 271 -0.20 -13.46 -12.35
C GLY A 271 -0.96 -14.74 -12.76
N GLN A 272 -1.53 -15.50 -11.82
CA GLN A 272 -2.33 -16.69 -12.15
C GLN A 272 -3.62 -16.31 -12.91
N ALA A 273 -3.88 -16.95 -14.05
CA ALA A 273 -5.04 -16.65 -14.90
C ALA A 273 -6.36 -17.26 -14.41
N ASP A 274 -6.30 -18.31 -13.59
CA ASP A 274 -7.43 -19.00 -12.96
C ASP A 274 -7.82 -18.40 -11.60
N ASP A 275 -7.17 -17.31 -11.18
CA ASP A 275 -7.48 -16.62 -9.93
C ASP A 275 -8.92 -16.06 -9.95
N LYS A 276 -9.69 -16.43 -8.92
CA LYS A 276 -11.02 -15.87 -8.65
C LYS A 276 -11.05 -15.08 -7.34
N GLY A 277 -9.91 -14.93 -6.69
CA GLY A 277 -9.81 -14.44 -5.32
C GLY A 277 -10.37 -13.04 -5.15
N LEU A 278 -10.27 -12.16 -6.16
CA LEU A 278 -10.86 -10.82 -6.09
C LEU A 278 -12.40 -10.84 -6.20
N LEU A 279 -12.93 -11.66 -7.11
CA LEU A 279 -14.38 -11.76 -7.36
C LEU A 279 -15.13 -12.41 -6.20
N GLU A 280 -14.46 -13.31 -5.47
CA GLU A 280 -15.01 -14.00 -4.31
C GLU A 280 -15.42 -13.05 -3.15
N TYR A 281 -14.84 -11.84 -3.07
CA TYR A 281 -15.23 -10.85 -2.05
C TYR A 281 -16.46 -10.02 -2.41
N ILE A 282 -16.90 -10.03 -3.68
CA ILE A 282 -18.03 -9.20 -4.13
C ILE A 282 -19.30 -9.48 -3.33
N PRO A 283 -19.76 -10.73 -3.10
CA PRO A 283 -21.00 -10.99 -2.37
C PRO A 283 -21.00 -10.46 -0.93
N PHE A 284 -19.83 -10.48 -0.29
CA PHE A 284 -19.64 -9.94 1.06
C PHE A 284 -19.70 -8.41 1.05
N LEU A 285 -18.93 -7.75 0.17
CA LEU A 285 -18.92 -6.30 0.06
C LEU A 285 -20.29 -5.75 -0.37
N GLU A 286 -20.98 -6.43 -1.28
CA GLU A 286 -22.36 -6.15 -1.68
C GLU A 286 -23.30 -6.24 -0.48
N ALA A 287 -23.20 -7.30 0.34
CA ALA A 287 -24.02 -7.44 1.52
C ALA A 287 -23.76 -6.35 2.58
N VAL A 288 -22.50 -5.96 2.81
CA VAL A 288 -22.18 -4.85 3.72
C VAL A 288 -22.82 -3.55 3.23
N ALA A 289 -22.73 -3.25 1.93
CA ALA A 289 -23.35 -2.05 1.38
C ALA A 289 -24.89 -2.06 1.50
N LEU A 290 -25.53 -3.19 1.21
CA LEU A 290 -26.99 -3.34 1.23
C LEU A 290 -27.58 -3.38 2.65
N THR A 291 -26.88 -4.00 3.60
CA THR A 291 -27.31 -4.04 5.01
C THR A 291 -27.03 -2.74 5.75
N ASN A 292 -26.09 -1.94 5.24
CA ASN A 292 -25.71 -0.62 5.73
C ASN A 292 -25.42 -0.59 7.25
N PRO A 293 -24.49 -1.43 7.77
CA PRO A 293 -24.17 -1.46 9.19
C PRO A 293 -23.58 -0.11 9.65
N PRO A 294 -23.90 0.38 10.86
CA PRO A 294 -23.38 1.67 11.33
C PRO A 294 -21.85 1.70 11.40
N ASP A 295 -21.21 0.57 11.70
CA ASP A 295 -19.75 0.41 11.76
C ASP A 295 -19.33 -0.93 11.12
N VAL A 296 -18.37 -0.88 10.20
CA VAL A 296 -17.85 -2.07 9.50
C VAL A 296 -16.86 -2.87 10.34
N ARG A 297 -16.19 -2.27 11.33
CA ARG A 297 -15.09 -2.91 12.08
C ARG A 297 -15.55 -4.12 12.89
N PRO A 298 -16.70 -4.10 13.61
CA PRO A 298 -17.23 -5.29 14.27
C PRO A 298 -17.62 -6.40 13.29
N VAL A 299 -18.09 -6.03 12.08
CA VAL A 299 -18.42 -6.98 11.03
C VAL A 299 -17.16 -7.69 10.56
N LEU A 300 -16.10 -6.95 10.21
CA LEU A 300 -14.81 -7.50 9.80
C LEU A 300 -14.19 -8.37 10.88
N LYS A 301 -14.22 -7.91 12.14
CA LYS A 301 -13.73 -8.66 13.29
C LYS A 301 -14.42 -10.02 13.45
N SER A 302 -15.69 -10.15 13.07
CA SER A 302 -16.39 -11.44 13.12
C SER A 302 -15.85 -12.50 12.14
N PHE A 303 -15.03 -12.10 11.16
CA PHE A 303 -14.36 -12.98 10.20
C PHE A 303 -12.84 -13.05 10.46
N GLU A 304 -12.36 -12.58 11.61
CA GLU A 304 -10.94 -12.59 11.93
C GLU A 304 -10.41 -14.05 12.00
N GLY A 305 -9.32 -14.32 11.28
CA GLY A 305 -8.71 -15.65 11.23
C GLY A 305 -9.36 -16.64 10.26
N THR A 306 -10.40 -16.24 9.53
CA THR A 306 -11.05 -17.08 8.52
C THR A 306 -10.89 -16.48 7.11
N TYR A 307 -11.24 -17.27 6.10
CA TYR A 307 -11.32 -16.77 4.73
C TYR A 307 -12.74 -16.24 4.48
N ILE A 308 -12.88 -14.90 4.43
CA ILE A 308 -14.16 -14.19 4.37
C ILE A 308 -15.11 -14.76 3.31
N PRO A 309 -14.71 -15.01 2.04
CA PRO A 309 -15.65 -15.50 1.04
C PRO A 309 -16.30 -16.84 1.37
N VAL A 310 -15.53 -17.78 1.92
CA VAL A 310 -16.03 -19.11 2.28
C VAL A 310 -16.89 -19.06 3.54
N GLU A 311 -16.51 -18.27 4.53
CA GLU A 311 -17.33 -18.12 5.73
C GLU A 311 -18.63 -17.36 5.43
N TRP A 312 -18.58 -16.31 4.63
CA TRP A 312 -19.75 -15.57 4.19
C TRP A 312 -20.74 -16.48 3.44
N ALA A 313 -20.26 -17.30 2.51
CA ALA A 313 -21.10 -18.25 1.79
C ALA A 313 -21.83 -19.22 2.74
N LYS A 314 -21.14 -19.72 3.79
CA LYS A 314 -21.77 -20.57 4.80
C LYS A 314 -22.84 -19.83 5.61
N ARG A 315 -22.53 -18.62 6.09
CA ARG A 315 -23.49 -17.79 6.84
C ARG A 315 -24.72 -17.46 5.99
N GLU A 316 -24.53 -17.18 4.71
CA GLU A 316 -25.60 -16.92 3.77
C GLU A 316 -26.50 -18.15 3.55
N GLU A 317 -25.92 -19.34 3.38
CA GLU A 317 -26.69 -20.58 3.29
C GLU A 317 -27.50 -20.86 4.56
N GLU A 318 -26.93 -20.62 5.74
CA GLU A 318 -27.60 -20.77 7.03
C GLU A 318 -28.76 -19.79 7.16
N MET A 319 -28.56 -18.51 6.84
CA MET A 319 -29.62 -17.49 6.83
C MET A 319 -30.74 -17.87 5.87
N ASN A 320 -30.41 -18.35 4.67
CA ASN A 320 -31.40 -18.81 3.69
C ASN A 320 -32.16 -20.06 4.18
N LYS A 321 -31.51 -21.00 4.87
CA LYS A 321 -32.18 -22.16 5.49
C LYS A 321 -33.14 -21.72 6.60
N LEU A 322 -32.72 -20.82 7.48
CA LEU A 322 -33.56 -20.27 8.55
C LEU A 322 -34.78 -19.54 7.97
N HIS A 323 -34.58 -18.72 6.94
CA HIS A 323 -35.67 -18.05 6.24
C HIS A 323 -36.69 -19.04 5.65
N ARG A 324 -36.19 -20.12 5.02
CA ARG A 324 -37.05 -21.19 4.48
C ARG A 324 -37.86 -21.88 5.58
N LEU A 325 -37.23 -22.25 6.69
CA LEU A 325 -37.92 -22.89 7.82
C LEU A 325 -38.99 -21.97 8.42
N GLN A 326 -38.68 -20.68 8.61
CA GLN A 326 -39.65 -19.69 9.10
C GLN A 326 -40.86 -19.57 8.17
N TRP A 327 -40.63 -19.53 6.86
CA TRP A 327 -41.70 -19.51 5.87
C TRP A 327 -42.55 -20.79 5.91
N GLU A 328 -41.94 -21.97 6.01
CA GLU A 328 -42.65 -23.25 6.13
C GLU A 328 -43.51 -23.30 7.40
N GLU A 329 -43.00 -22.82 8.54
CA GLU A 329 -43.77 -22.70 9.79
C GLU A 329 -44.96 -21.75 9.64
N GLU A 330 -44.78 -20.60 8.98
CA GLU A 330 -45.87 -19.67 8.71
C GLU A 330 -46.93 -20.28 7.78
N GLN A 331 -46.51 -21.00 6.74
CA GLN A 331 -47.43 -21.70 5.85
C GLN A 331 -48.16 -22.83 6.58
N ALA A 332 -47.48 -23.57 7.46
CA ALA A 332 -48.11 -24.56 8.32
C ALA A 332 -49.14 -23.92 9.24
N LYS A 333 -48.80 -22.81 9.92
CA LYS A 333 -49.74 -22.04 10.76
C LYS A 333 -50.93 -21.51 9.95
N LYS A 334 -50.71 -21.03 8.73
CA LYS A 334 -51.77 -20.60 7.79
C LYS A 334 -52.65 -21.76 7.37
N LYS A 335 -52.08 -22.93 7.02
CA LYS A 335 -52.82 -24.16 6.70
C LYS A 335 -53.65 -24.65 7.89
N THR A 336 -53.12 -24.64 9.11
CA THR A 336 -53.88 -24.99 10.32
C THR A 336 -55.06 -24.05 10.55
N LYS A 337 -54.89 -22.73 10.38
CA LYS A 337 -55.99 -21.75 10.46
C LYS A 337 -56.99 -21.89 9.32
N ARG A 338 -56.52 -22.19 8.10
CA ARG A 338 -57.34 -22.38 6.90
C ARG A 338 -58.14 -23.69 6.96
N ASN A 339 -57.63 -24.76 7.57
CA ASN A 339 -58.37 -26.00 7.79
C ASN A 339 -59.56 -25.83 8.77
N LEU A 340 -59.50 -24.87 9.70
CA LEU A 340 -60.63 -24.54 10.59
C LEU A 340 -61.71 -23.71 9.87
N GLY A 341 -61.33 -22.89 8.87
CA GLY A 341 -62.26 -22.09 8.05
C GLY A 341 -62.77 -22.76 6.78
N SER A 342 -61.98 -23.65 6.16
CA SER A 342 -62.27 -24.34 4.89
C SER A 342 -63.23 -25.52 5.03
N LEU A 343 -63.56 -25.95 6.27
CA LEU A 343 -64.64 -26.90 6.53
C LEU A 343 -66.02 -26.30 6.21
N LEU A 344 -66.14 -24.97 6.14
CA LEU A 344 -67.41 -24.26 5.88
C LEU A 344 -67.55 -23.74 4.44
N THR A 345 -66.47 -23.61 3.68
CA THR A 345 -66.50 -23.11 2.30
C THR A 345 -65.46 -23.86 1.46
N GLY A 346 -65.93 -24.84 0.68
CA GLY A 346 -65.09 -25.65 -0.18
C GLY A 346 -64.36 -24.81 -1.23
N GLY A 347 -63.03 -24.92 -1.30
CA GLY A 347 -62.27 -24.15 -2.30
C GLY A 347 -60.75 -24.41 -2.36
N ALA A 348 -60.36 -25.03 -3.48
CA ALA A 348 -59.13 -24.93 -4.27
C ALA A 348 -57.74 -24.97 -3.60
N SER A 349 -56.97 -25.98 -4.00
CA SER A 349 -55.53 -26.12 -3.81
C SER A 349 -54.79 -25.09 -4.66
N ASP A 350 -54.13 -24.13 -4.01
CA ASP A 350 -53.28 -23.13 -4.65
C ASP A 350 -51.90 -23.74 -4.91
N VAL A 351 -51.34 -23.50 -6.10
CA VAL A 351 -50.05 -24.03 -6.54
C VAL A 351 -48.96 -23.39 -5.70
N THR A 352 -48.24 -24.18 -4.91
CA THR A 352 -47.21 -23.68 -4.01
C THR A 352 -45.97 -23.26 -4.79
N GLU A 353 -45.87 -21.98 -5.14
CA GLU A 353 -44.59 -21.34 -5.38
C GLU A 353 -43.70 -21.49 -4.13
N GLY A 354 -42.39 -21.67 -4.35
CA GLY A 354 -41.43 -21.85 -3.27
C GLY A 354 -41.35 -20.65 -2.30
N PRO A 355 -40.55 -20.76 -1.24
CA PRO A 355 -40.34 -19.65 -0.31
C PRO A 355 -39.89 -18.40 -1.07
N PRO A 356 -40.44 -17.21 -0.76
CA PRO A 356 -40.07 -15.99 -1.44
C PRO A 356 -38.57 -15.71 -1.22
N PRO A 357 -37.88 -15.10 -2.19
CA PRO A 357 -36.47 -14.75 -2.04
C PRO A 357 -36.27 -13.84 -0.84
N THR A 358 -35.15 -14.01 -0.13
CA THR A 358 -34.80 -13.18 1.04
C THR A 358 -34.69 -11.71 0.61
N TYR A 359 -34.95 -10.74 1.50
CA TYR A 359 -34.85 -9.31 1.18
C TYR A 359 -33.52 -8.94 0.50
N LEU A 360 -32.39 -9.45 1.04
CA LEU A 360 -31.08 -9.25 0.42
C LEU A 360 -31.03 -9.82 -1.00
N GLU A 361 -31.57 -11.00 -1.24
CA GLU A 361 -31.58 -11.64 -2.55
C GLU A 361 -32.41 -10.86 -3.58
N GLN A 362 -33.55 -10.31 -3.16
CA GLN A 362 -34.36 -9.41 -3.98
C GLN A 362 -33.57 -8.14 -4.35
N MET A 363 -32.94 -7.51 -3.37
CA MET A 363 -32.11 -6.31 -3.58
C MET A 363 -30.93 -6.61 -4.51
N ARG A 364 -30.23 -7.73 -4.31
CA ARG A 364 -29.12 -8.15 -5.20
C ARG A 364 -29.60 -8.37 -6.62
N LYS A 365 -30.72 -9.06 -6.81
CA LYS A 365 -31.28 -9.31 -8.14
C LYS A 365 -31.58 -7.98 -8.83
N HIS A 366 -32.25 -7.07 -8.13
CA HIS A 366 -32.53 -5.74 -8.65
C HIS A 366 -31.25 -4.99 -9.05
N VAL A 367 -30.25 -4.91 -8.16
CA VAL A 367 -29.01 -4.17 -8.46
C VAL A 367 -28.20 -4.80 -9.58
N ARG A 368 -28.20 -6.14 -9.70
CA ARG A 368 -27.52 -6.82 -10.81
C ARG A 368 -28.23 -6.60 -12.13
N GLU A 369 -29.56 -6.61 -12.14
CA GLU A 369 -30.36 -6.30 -13.32
C GLU A 369 -30.14 -4.85 -13.77
N THR A 370 -30.20 -3.88 -12.84
CA THR A 370 -29.92 -2.47 -13.15
C THR A 370 -28.51 -2.30 -13.70
N PHE A 371 -27.50 -2.88 -13.05
CA PHE A 371 -26.12 -2.81 -13.52
C PHE A 371 -25.94 -3.44 -14.91
N ALA A 372 -26.54 -4.60 -15.18
CA ALA A 372 -26.45 -5.24 -16.48
C ALA A 372 -27.07 -4.35 -17.57
N THR A 373 -28.22 -3.74 -17.29
CA THR A 373 -28.88 -2.83 -18.24
C THR A 373 -28.06 -1.55 -18.47
N GLU A 374 -27.48 -0.95 -17.43
CA GLU A 374 -26.62 0.23 -17.53
C GLU A 374 -25.34 -0.08 -18.31
N PHE A 375 -24.72 -1.23 -18.04
CA PHE A 375 -23.51 -1.67 -18.73
C PHE A 375 -23.77 -1.91 -20.22
N GLU A 376 -24.89 -2.55 -20.58
CA GLU A 376 -25.30 -2.72 -21.97
C GLU A 376 -25.56 -1.39 -22.67
N GLN A 377 -26.21 -0.43 -21.99
CA GLN A 377 -26.43 0.91 -22.52
C GLN A 377 -25.11 1.65 -22.75
N GLN A 378 -24.21 1.61 -21.77
CA GLN A 378 -22.88 2.23 -21.88
C GLN A 378 -22.08 1.65 -23.05
N LYS A 379 -22.12 0.32 -23.22
CA LYS A 379 -21.46 -0.37 -24.33
C LYS A 379 -22.03 0.04 -25.68
N LYS A 380 -23.36 0.13 -25.81
CA LYS A 380 -24.03 0.60 -27.04
C LYS A 380 -23.63 2.03 -27.39
N MET A 381 -23.68 2.95 -26.43
CA MET A 381 -23.25 4.34 -26.63
C MET A 381 -21.78 4.42 -27.07
N GLN A 382 -20.92 3.54 -26.56
CA GLN A 382 -19.52 3.50 -26.94
C GLN A 382 -19.30 2.96 -28.36
N GLU A 383 -20.01 1.90 -28.74
CA GLU A 383 -19.99 1.37 -30.11
C GLU A 383 -20.48 2.41 -31.12
N GLU A 384 -21.55 3.14 -30.79
CA GLU A 384 -22.07 4.26 -31.59
C GLU A 384 -21.06 5.41 -31.70
N ALA A 385 -20.44 5.82 -30.58
CA ALA A 385 -19.41 6.86 -30.60
C ALA A 385 -18.20 6.48 -31.46
N MET A 386 -17.78 5.21 -31.42
CA MET A 386 -16.68 4.70 -32.22
C MET A 386 -17.03 4.64 -33.72
N GLN A 387 -18.27 4.27 -34.05
CA GLN A 387 -18.76 4.31 -35.43
C GLN A 387 -18.78 5.74 -35.96
N GLN A 388 -19.29 6.70 -35.18
CA GLN A 388 -19.28 8.11 -35.55
C GLN A 388 -17.86 8.66 -35.74
N ASP A 389 -16.91 8.27 -34.89
CA ASP A 389 -15.51 8.68 -35.06
C ASP A 389 -14.90 8.06 -36.33
N MET A 390 -15.17 6.79 -36.60
CA MET A 390 -14.73 6.10 -37.82
C MET A 390 -15.33 6.73 -39.08
N GLU A 391 -16.61 7.09 -39.06
CA GLU A 391 -17.28 7.79 -40.15
C GLU A 391 -16.65 9.17 -40.39
N LYS A 392 -16.43 9.96 -39.33
CA LYS A 392 -15.74 11.25 -39.41
C LYS A 392 -14.31 11.11 -39.96
N GLN A 393 -13.56 10.09 -39.53
CA GLN A 393 -12.24 9.79 -40.07
C GLN A 393 -12.30 9.41 -41.56
N MET A 394 -13.30 8.63 -41.95
CA MET A 394 -13.49 8.22 -43.35
C MET A 394 -13.89 9.41 -44.23
N GLU A 395 -14.77 10.29 -43.74
CA GLU A 395 -15.15 11.54 -44.41
C GLU A 395 -13.95 12.48 -44.53
N MET A 396 -13.17 12.67 -43.47
CA MET A 396 -11.94 13.46 -43.49
C MET A 396 -10.93 12.88 -44.49
N MET A 397 -10.75 11.56 -44.53
CA MET A 397 -9.91 10.91 -45.53
C MET A 397 -10.44 11.08 -46.96
N LYS A 398 -11.76 11.03 -47.18
CA LYS A 398 -12.37 11.29 -48.49
C LYS A 398 -12.14 12.74 -48.92
N GLN A 399 -12.34 13.71 -48.03
CA GLN A 399 -12.07 15.13 -48.29
C GLN A 399 -10.59 15.39 -48.59
N MET A 400 -9.67 14.81 -47.81
CA MET A 400 -8.23 14.90 -48.09
C MET A 400 -7.86 14.27 -49.44
N LYS A 401 -8.42 13.10 -49.78
CA LYS A 401 -8.18 12.47 -51.08
C LYS A 401 -8.69 13.31 -52.25
N MET A 402 -9.88 13.89 -52.13
CA MET A 402 -10.43 14.81 -53.13
C MET A 402 -9.57 16.06 -53.26
N SER A 403 -9.16 16.67 -52.15
CA SER A 403 -8.27 17.84 -52.15
C SER A 403 -6.91 17.56 -52.80
N VAL A 404 -6.32 16.39 -52.56
CA VAL A 404 -5.06 15.97 -53.20
C VAL A 404 -5.26 15.68 -54.70
N TRP A 405 -6.40 15.12 -55.08
CA TRP A 405 -6.75 14.85 -56.47
C TRP A 405 -7.03 16.14 -57.26
N ASP A 406 -7.71 17.11 -56.65
CA ASP A 406 -7.92 18.46 -57.19
C ASP A 406 -6.58 19.20 -57.31
N LEU A 407 -5.68 19.08 -56.33
CA LEU A 407 -4.33 19.64 -56.40
C LEU A 407 -3.51 19.00 -57.55
N MET A 408 -3.60 17.69 -57.75
CA MET A 408 -2.93 17.00 -58.85
C MET A 408 -3.49 17.38 -60.22
N THR A 409 -4.80 17.50 -60.36
CA THR A 409 -5.43 17.92 -61.63
C THR A 409 -5.15 19.39 -61.94
N GLN A 410 -5.15 20.27 -60.93
CA GLN A 410 -4.75 21.66 -61.09
C GLN A 410 -3.28 21.80 -61.52
N ALA A 411 -2.37 21.02 -60.94
CA ALA A 411 -0.96 20.96 -61.35
C ALA A 411 -0.77 20.42 -62.78
N ALA A 412 -1.56 19.42 -63.19
CA ALA A 412 -1.53 18.88 -64.55
C ALA A 412 -2.12 19.83 -65.60
N SER A 413 -3.04 20.72 -65.20
CA SER A 413 -3.67 21.71 -66.08
C SER A 413 -2.82 22.95 -66.39
N GLY A 414 -1.64 23.09 -65.76
CA GLY A 414 -0.70 24.19 -66.02
C GLY A 414 -1.15 25.56 -65.50
N GLN A 415 -2.18 25.62 -64.65
CA GLN A 415 -2.65 26.85 -64.00
C GLN A 415 -1.88 27.12 -62.69
N PRO A 416 -1.62 28.38 -62.32
CA PRO A 416 -0.89 28.70 -61.09
C PRO A 416 -1.63 28.20 -59.84
N ILE A 417 -0.88 27.59 -58.92
CA ILE A 417 -1.38 27.04 -57.66
C ILE A 417 -1.85 28.20 -56.78
N MET A 418 -3.16 28.37 -56.63
CA MET A 418 -3.73 29.25 -55.61
C MET A 418 -3.95 28.45 -54.32
N PRO A 419 -3.56 28.98 -53.14
CA PRO A 419 -3.80 28.30 -51.88
C PRO A 419 -5.31 28.16 -51.62
N PRO A 420 -5.74 27.08 -50.96
CA PRO A 420 -7.16 26.87 -50.64
C PRO A 420 -7.66 28.03 -49.77
N GLN A 421 -8.76 28.66 -50.19
CA GLN A 421 -9.45 29.63 -49.35
C GLN A 421 -10.06 28.90 -48.14
N PRO A 422 -9.97 29.47 -46.92
CA PRO A 422 -10.58 28.88 -45.75
C PRO A 422 -12.09 28.77 -45.98
N ALA A 423 -12.64 27.57 -45.74
CA ALA A 423 -14.08 27.34 -45.81
C ALA A 423 -14.79 28.29 -44.84
N ASN A 424 -15.71 29.09 -45.39
CA ASN A 424 -16.52 30.07 -44.69
C ASN A 424 -17.12 29.53 -43.39
N GLU A 425 -16.89 30.26 -42.31
CA GLU A 425 -17.77 30.37 -41.15
C GLU A 425 -19.15 30.89 -41.60
N GLN A 426 -20.02 30.03 -42.12
CA GLN A 426 -21.44 30.36 -42.30
C GLN A 426 -22.31 29.14 -41.97
N SER A 427 -22.63 28.99 -40.69
CA SER A 427 -23.93 28.51 -40.21
C SER A 427 -23.98 28.62 -38.69
N ASN A 428 -24.08 29.86 -38.20
CA ASN A 428 -24.57 30.12 -36.86
C ASN A 428 -25.51 31.33 -36.89
N GLN A 429 -26.61 31.19 -37.65
CA GLN A 429 -27.83 31.99 -37.53
C GLN A 429 -29.02 31.14 -37.97
N GLN A 430 -29.60 30.39 -37.03
CA GLN A 430 -31.03 30.38 -36.70
C GLN A 430 -31.30 29.50 -35.49
#